data_AF-A0A0V1MTK4-F1
#
_entry.id   AF-A0A0V1MTK4-F1
#
_cell.length_a   1.000
_cell.length_b   1.000
_cell.length_c   1.000
_cell.angle_alpha   90.00
_cell.angle_beta   90.00
_cell.angle_gamma   90.00
#
_symmetry.space_group_name_H-M   'P 1'
#
loop_
_entity.id
_entity.type
_entity.pdbx_description
1 polymer ?
#
loop_
_entity_poly.entity_id
_entity_poly.type
_entity_poly.pdbx_seq_one_letter_code
_entity_poly.pdbx_strand_id
1 'polypeptide(L)'
;LWVNSIVDNKMALSQNAANDDYYNILGCDASSTMEQIVAEYRVRAKKLHPDKDSKSTSANEDFARLSRAKEVLTDPQLRKSYDLWRNAGLNILFDDWLQKTNALRSSIHWFHESPKLSIGSSLQYANKFSGDIFNPVVHFYFRLAKIIESIRMSEEVKILMWTPFFSETISQKYLSTCPELKCSIVNDRKDFNNSRAVVFHDRNIILKDLPTVRKYNQHFVFFLMESPYHTSVEAYPYLSTNFYTKTMTYRRDSDIQIPFGYVQKRKSPQPFDLDSWYQLAKGKTKMIAWWVSNCRTPSKREEYVAELSRYIQVDIYGNCGNFSCPRSMTEKCEEDLRRDYRFYFVFENSICLDFVTEKFFDRLNDDVVPIVPSRKIYENLAPPNSFIAADDFPTPRALAEYLHLLSNNLDDYLKYFEWKKEYESIGFPYGMYRAFCTLCQSLLNENPRYLVQPTPSAANVSAWYNAELYKKI
;
A
#
# COMPACT_ATOMS: atom_id res chain seq x y z
N LEU A 1 -37.74 -6.04 28.18
CA LEU A 1 -37.19 -5.25 29.32
C LEU A 1 -35.65 -5.30 29.45
N TRP A 2 -34.93 -6.11 28.65
CA TRP A 2 -33.45 -6.23 28.72
C TRP A 2 -32.67 -5.45 27.64
N VAL A 3 -33.35 -4.85 26.65
CA VAL A 3 -32.71 -4.07 25.57
C VAL A 3 -32.54 -2.59 25.97
N ASN A 4 -33.44 -2.06 26.81
CA ASN A 4 -33.35 -0.66 27.27
C ASN A 4 -32.20 -0.46 28.27
N SER A 5 -31.91 -1.43 29.15
CA SER A 5 -30.86 -1.23 30.18
C SER A 5 -29.44 -1.19 29.62
N ILE A 6 -29.18 -1.71 28.41
CA ILE A 6 -27.86 -1.66 27.75
C ILE A 6 -27.67 -0.35 26.98
N VAL A 7 -28.74 0.17 26.39
CA VAL A 7 -28.74 1.48 25.70
C VAL A 7 -28.65 2.61 26.72
N ASP A 8 -29.38 2.50 27.83
CA ASP A 8 -29.32 3.44 28.96
C ASP A 8 -27.93 3.42 29.63
N ASN A 9 -27.29 2.24 29.76
CA ASN A 9 -25.91 2.15 30.27
C ASN A 9 -24.88 2.79 29.32
N LYS A 10 -25.01 2.61 28.00
CA LYS A 10 -24.10 3.23 27.02
C LYS A 10 -24.27 4.76 26.94
N MET A 11 -25.50 5.27 27.03
CA MET A 11 -25.77 6.71 27.11
C MET A 11 -25.28 7.32 28.43
N ALA A 12 -25.48 6.64 29.56
CA ALA A 12 -24.97 7.06 30.87
C ALA A 12 -23.42 7.03 30.94
N LEU A 13 -22.77 6.03 30.34
CA LEU A 13 -21.30 5.93 30.29
C LEU A 13 -20.66 6.95 29.34
N SER A 14 -21.33 7.29 28.23
CA SER A 14 -20.94 8.37 27.32
C SER A 14 -21.03 9.75 27.98
N GLN A 15 -22.08 9.99 28.77
CA GLN A 15 -22.21 11.21 29.56
C GLN A 15 -21.19 11.27 30.71
N ASN A 16 -20.88 10.17 31.38
CA ASN A 16 -19.86 10.13 32.44
C ASN A 16 -18.43 10.37 31.92
N ALA A 17 -18.07 9.83 30.75
CA ALA A 17 -16.75 10.06 30.15
C ALA A 17 -16.55 11.51 29.66
N ALA A 18 -17.63 12.19 29.25
CA ALA A 18 -17.59 13.62 28.89
C ALA A 18 -17.52 14.55 30.12
N ASN A 19 -18.10 14.12 31.26
CA ASN A 19 -18.08 14.84 32.53
C ASN A 19 -16.77 14.65 33.34
N ASP A 20 -15.99 13.60 33.05
CA ASP A 20 -14.72 13.28 33.72
C ASP A 20 -13.47 13.69 32.92
N ASP A 21 -13.61 14.43 31.82
CA ASP A 21 -12.48 14.99 31.07
C ASP A 21 -11.80 16.12 31.87
N TYR A 22 -10.51 15.97 32.16
CA TYR A 22 -9.73 16.91 32.97
C TYR A 22 -9.62 18.29 32.31
N TYR A 23 -9.65 18.34 30.97
CA TYR A 23 -9.70 19.60 30.23
C TYR A 23 -11.03 20.32 30.48
N ASN A 24 -12.15 19.59 30.44
CA ASN A 24 -13.48 20.17 30.72
C ASN A 24 -13.63 20.60 32.19
N ILE A 25 -13.11 19.79 33.11
CA ILE A 25 -13.11 20.07 34.56
C ILE A 25 -12.36 21.37 34.87
N LEU A 26 -11.26 21.66 34.16
CA LEU A 26 -10.50 22.91 34.31
C LEU A 26 -10.99 24.05 33.41
N GLY A 27 -11.66 23.72 32.31
CA GLY A 27 -12.20 24.72 31.36
C GLY A 27 -11.26 25.07 30.24
N CYS A 28 -10.19 24.32 30.11
CA CYS A 28 -9.13 24.53 29.16
C CYS A 28 -9.23 23.50 28.03
N ASP A 29 -8.31 23.60 27.09
CA ASP A 29 -8.16 22.63 26.00
C ASP A 29 -6.72 22.14 25.89
N ALA A 30 -6.48 21.21 24.96
CA ALA A 30 -5.16 20.61 24.74
C ALA A 30 -4.10 21.64 24.29
N SER A 31 -4.49 22.81 23.78
CA SER A 31 -3.59 23.90 23.38
C SER A 31 -3.27 24.87 24.52
N SER A 32 -3.97 24.78 25.65
CA SER A 32 -3.79 25.68 26.79
C SER A 32 -2.41 25.51 27.44
N THR A 33 -1.76 26.64 27.70
CA THR A 33 -0.46 26.71 28.37
C THR A 33 -0.57 26.34 29.85
N MET A 34 0.56 25.98 30.48
CA MET A 34 0.59 25.63 31.91
C MET A 34 0.10 26.81 32.77
N GLU A 35 0.48 28.03 32.42
CA GLU A 35 0.10 29.25 33.12
C GLU A 35 -1.41 29.49 33.05
N GLN A 36 -2.03 29.24 31.89
CA GLN A 36 -3.49 29.34 31.70
C GLN A 36 -4.21 28.28 32.54
N ILE A 37 -3.73 27.04 32.54
CA ILE A 37 -4.32 25.93 33.32
C ILE A 37 -4.31 26.26 34.83
N VAL A 38 -3.21 26.81 35.34
CA VAL A 38 -3.10 27.23 36.75
C VAL A 38 -4.02 28.41 37.06
N ALA A 39 -4.17 29.36 36.14
CA ALA A 39 -5.07 30.51 36.32
C ALA A 39 -6.53 30.06 36.40
N GLU A 40 -6.97 29.19 35.49
CA GLU A 40 -8.34 28.66 35.45
C GLU A 40 -8.68 27.80 36.68
N TYR A 41 -7.73 26.97 37.12
CA TYR A 41 -7.84 26.24 38.38
C TYR A 41 -8.11 27.18 39.56
N ARG A 42 -7.37 28.28 39.70
CA ARG A 42 -7.54 29.23 40.82
C ARG A 42 -8.93 29.88 40.82
N VAL A 43 -9.47 30.18 39.64
CA VAL A 43 -10.82 30.76 39.51
C VAL A 43 -11.88 29.75 39.96
N ARG A 44 -11.74 28.48 39.57
CA ARG A 44 -12.69 27.41 39.88
C ARG A 44 -12.59 26.93 41.33
N ALA A 45 -11.37 26.83 41.86
CA ALA A 45 -11.11 26.46 43.26
C ALA A 45 -11.75 27.46 44.24
N LYS A 46 -11.80 28.77 43.92
CA LYS A 46 -12.50 29.79 44.74
C LYS A 46 -14.02 29.65 44.71
N LYS A 47 -14.58 29.09 43.63
CA LYS A 47 -16.02 28.85 43.48
C LYS A 47 -16.43 27.57 44.20
N LEU A 48 -15.62 26.52 44.11
CA LEU A 48 -15.88 25.18 44.63
C LEU A 48 -15.22 24.91 46.00
N HIS A 49 -14.82 25.95 46.74
CA HIS A 49 -14.11 25.77 48.01
C HIS A 49 -15.02 25.12 49.07
N PRO A 50 -14.59 24.04 49.75
CA PRO A 50 -15.43 23.25 50.66
C PRO A 50 -15.94 24.04 51.88
N ASP A 51 -15.26 25.14 52.26
CA ASP A 51 -15.69 26.03 53.35
C ASP A 51 -17.01 26.77 53.10
N LYS A 52 -17.47 26.86 51.84
CA LYS A 52 -18.73 27.55 51.52
C LYS A 52 -19.96 26.65 51.68
N ASP A 53 -19.78 25.33 51.76
CA ASP A 53 -20.88 24.36 51.85
C ASP A 53 -20.43 23.07 52.57
N SER A 54 -20.05 23.23 53.84
CA SER A 54 -19.33 22.23 54.65
C SER A 54 -20.10 20.94 54.99
N LYS A 55 -21.30 20.73 54.42
CA LYS A 55 -22.19 19.58 54.66
C LYS A 55 -22.48 18.75 53.40
N SER A 56 -21.96 19.15 52.25
CA SER A 56 -22.16 18.48 50.96
C SER A 56 -21.00 17.53 50.65
N THR A 57 -21.25 16.22 50.63
CA THR A 57 -20.26 15.21 50.19
C THR A 57 -19.83 15.45 48.74
N SER A 58 -20.73 15.96 47.90
CA SER A 58 -20.48 16.28 46.48
C SER A 58 -19.44 17.39 46.31
N ALA A 59 -19.46 18.43 47.16
CA ALA A 59 -18.53 19.55 47.04
C ALA A 59 -17.06 19.14 47.30
N ASN A 60 -16.85 18.16 48.19
CA ASN A 60 -15.52 17.61 48.45
C ASN A 60 -15.00 16.75 47.29
N GLU A 61 -15.87 15.95 46.67
CA GLU A 61 -15.52 15.12 45.50
C GLU A 61 -15.19 15.98 44.27
N ASP A 62 -15.97 17.03 44.02
CA ASP A 62 -15.75 17.97 42.92
C ASP A 62 -14.44 18.75 43.10
N PHE A 63 -14.11 19.17 44.31
CA PHE A 63 -12.85 19.85 44.61
C PHE A 63 -11.64 18.90 44.47
N ALA A 64 -11.79 17.63 44.87
CA ALA A 64 -10.76 16.61 44.68
C ALA A 64 -10.50 16.34 43.19
N ARG A 65 -11.56 16.20 42.39
CA ARG A 65 -11.47 16.05 40.92
C ARG A 65 -10.79 17.24 40.26
N LEU A 66 -11.18 18.47 40.63
CA LEU A 66 -10.56 19.70 40.14
C LEU A 66 -9.05 19.76 40.46
N SER A 67 -8.67 19.34 41.66
CA SER A 67 -7.27 19.31 42.08
C SER A 67 -6.46 18.26 41.34
N ARG A 68 -7.03 17.07 41.10
CA ARG A 68 -6.40 16.00 40.32
C ARG A 68 -6.20 16.39 38.86
N ALA A 69 -7.19 17.01 38.24
CA ALA A 69 -7.09 17.51 36.86
C ALA A 69 -5.94 18.51 36.72
N LYS A 70 -5.80 19.45 37.66
CA LYS A 70 -4.69 20.40 37.68
C LYS A 70 -3.34 19.71 37.84
N GLU A 71 -3.22 18.72 38.74
CA GLU A 71 -1.98 17.97 38.93
C GLU A 71 -1.53 17.29 37.62
N VAL A 72 -2.45 16.57 36.98
CA VAL A 72 -2.16 15.79 35.77
C VAL A 72 -1.86 16.68 34.57
N LEU A 73 -2.56 17.80 34.40
CA LEU A 73 -2.37 18.70 33.24
C LEU A 73 -1.21 19.69 33.41
N THR A 74 -0.66 19.86 34.62
CA THR A 74 0.52 20.72 34.85
C THR A 74 1.84 19.96 34.85
N ASP A 75 1.83 18.64 35.08
CA ASP A 75 3.02 17.80 34.88
C ASP A 75 3.14 17.40 33.39
N PRO A 76 4.26 17.74 32.71
CA PRO A 76 4.40 17.44 31.28
C PRO A 76 4.34 15.95 30.92
N GLN A 77 4.82 15.07 31.81
CA GLN A 77 4.81 13.63 31.58
C GLN A 77 3.42 13.05 31.81
N LEU A 78 2.75 13.46 32.89
CA LEU A 78 1.38 13.02 33.18
C LEU A 78 0.39 13.56 32.14
N ARG A 79 0.54 14.82 31.69
CA ARG A 79 -0.28 15.40 30.62
C ARG A 79 -0.14 14.61 29.33
N LYS A 80 1.10 14.30 28.94
CA LYS A 80 1.37 13.46 27.76
C LYS A 80 0.75 12.07 27.90
N SER A 81 0.86 11.45 29.07
CA SER A 81 0.21 10.18 29.38
C SER A 81 -1.31 10.27 29.35
N TYR A 82 -1.88 11.37 29.82
CA TYR A 82 -3.31 11.66 29.80
C TYR A 82 -3.85 11.82 28.39
N ASP A 83 -3.14 12.60 27.54
CA ASP A 83 -3.51 12.80 26.14
C ASP A 83 -3.45 11.47 25.37
N LEU A 84 -2.47 10.62 25.64
CA LEU A 84 -2.38 9.27 25.07
C LEU A 84 -3.54 8.37 25.49
N TRP A 85 -3.87 8.35 26.79
CA TRP A 85 -5.01 7.60 27.31
C TRP A 85 -6.34 8.08 26.72
N ARG A 86 -6.55 9.40 26.66
CA ARG A 86 -7.75 10.05 26.11
C ARG A 86 -7.93 9.74 24.62
N ASN A 87 -6.85 9.84 23.83
CA ASN A 87 -6.88 9.54 22.39
C ASN A 87 -7.06 8.05 22.09
N ALA A 88 -6.69 7.16 23.03
CA ALA A 88 -6.84 5.72 22.88
C ALA A 88 -8.28 5.22 23.12
N GLY A 89 -9.17 6.06 23.66
CA GLY A 89 -10.59 5.72 23.88
C GLY A 89 -10.80 4.50 24.77
N LEU A 90 -9.93 4.31 25.78
CA LEU A 90 -9.95 3.15 26.65
C LEU A 90 -11.11 3.23 27.65
N ASN A 91 -11.80 2.11 27.89
CA ASN A 91 -12.91 2.02 28.84
C ASN A 91 -12.41 1.74 30.28
N ILE A 92 -11.45 2.54 30.75
CA ILE A 92 -10.84 2.49 32.10
C ILE A 92 -10.49 3.93 32.51
N LEU A 93 -10.68 4.28 33.79
CA LEU A 93 -10.32 5.61 34.30
C LEU A 93 -8.79 5.85 34.20
N PHE A 94 -8.40 7.10 33.99
CA PHE A 94 -6.99 7.46 33.78
C PHE A 94 -6.09 7.03 34.93
N ASP A 95 -6.52 7.23 36.18
CA ASP A 95 -5.72 6.89 37.36
C ASP A 95 -5.51 5.37 37.51
N ASP A 96 -6.54 4.57 37.23
CA ASP A 96 -6.44 3.11 37.22
C ASP A 96 -5.50 2.63 36.10
N TRP A 97 -5.57 3.26 34.92
CA TRP A 97 -4.68 3.00 33.81
C TRP A 97 -3.23 3.36 34.15
N LEU A 98 -3.01 4.50 34.79
CA LEU A 98 -1.69 4.97 35.20
C LEU A 98 -1.08 4.03 36.25
N GLN A 99 -1.85 3.59 37.24
CA GLN A 99 -1.40 2.64 38.27
C GLN A 99 -1.01 1.29 37.65
N LYS A 100 -1.84 0.74 36.76
CA LYS A 100 -1.55 -0.51 36.04
C LYS A 100 -0.30 -0.38 35.16
N THR A 101 -0.12 0.76 34.51
CA THR A 101 1.05 1.03 33.65
C THR A 101 2.34 1.16 34.46
N ASN A 102 2.27 1.83 35.61
CA ASN A 102 3.41 1.97 36.52
C ASN A 102 3.77 0.64 37.21
N ALA A 103 2.77 -0.17 37.57
CA ALA A 103 2.99 -1.53 38.05
C ALA A 103 3.77 -2.36 37.03
N LEU A 104 3.35 -2.32 35.75
CA LEU A 104 4.08 -2.98 34.66
C LEU A 104 5.51 -2.47 34.49
N ARG A 105 5.75 -1.15 34.57
CA ARG A 105 7.11 -0.56 34.49
C ARG A 105 8.00 -0.98 35.65
N SER A 106 7.48 -0.99 36.87
CA SER A 106 8.23 -1.39 38.07
C SER A 106 8.63 -2.86 38.05
N SER A 107 7.84 -3.71 37.39
CA SER A 107 8.16 -5.13 37.15
C SER A 107 9.19 -5.37 36.03
N ILE A 108 9.62 -4.33 35.31
CA ILE A 108 10.51 -4.41 34.12
C ILE A 108 11.87 -3.71 34.36
N HIS A 109 12.13 -3.14 35.55
CA HIS A 109 13.33 -2.34 35.83
C HIS A 109 14.68 -3.11 35.73
N TRP A 110 14.69 -4.44 35.61
CA TRP A 110 15.91 -5.24 35.39
C TRP A 110 16.39 -5.30 33.93
N PHE A 111 15.69 -4.66 32.99
CA PHE A 111 15.92 -4.85 31.55
C PHE A 111 16.64 -3.70 30.83
N HIS A 112 17.32 -2.79 31.53
CA HIS A 112 18.07 -1.69 30.93
C HIS A 112 19.54 -1.62 31.38
N GLU A 113 20.41 -2.39 30.72
CA GLU A 113 21.71 -1.95 30.20
C GLU A 113 21.88 -2.62 28.82
N SER A 114 22.17 -1.84 27.77
CA SER A 114 22.21 -2.25 26.34
C SER A 114 23.55 -2.95 26.01
N PRO A 115 23.74 -3.76 24.91
CA PRO A 115 23.21 -3.51 23.56
C PRO A 115 22.83 -4.73 22.68
N LYS A 116 22.03 -4.45 21.63
CA LYS A 116 21.85 -5.20 20.38
C LYS A 116 21.75 -6.73 20.48
N LEU A 117 20.55 -7.32 20.31
CA LEU A 117 20.48 -8.72 19.89
C LEU A 117 19.31 -9.06 18.96
N SER A 118 19.69 -9.79 17.92
CA SER A 118 18.93 -10.36 16.83
C SER A 118 17.94 -11.44 17.27
N ILE A 119 16.91 -11.63 16.45
CA ILE A 119 15.97 -12.75 16.48
C ILE A 119 16.77 -14.05 16.23
N GLY A 120 17.25 -14.68 17.29
CA GLY A 120 18.07 -15.90 17.17
C GLY A 120 18.45 -16.60 18.48
N SER A 121 17.89 -16.25 19.64
CA SER A 121 18.28 -16.88 20.92
C SER A 121 17.13 -17.11 21.90
N SER A 122 15.90 -17.30 21.43
CA SER A 122 14.73 -17.55 22.29
C SER A 122 14.69 -18.97 22.90
N LEU A 123 15.50 -19.93 22.45
CA LEU A 123 15.59 -21.26 23.06
C LEU A 123 16.69 -21.42 24.12
N GLN A 124 17.69 -20.53 24.18
CA GLN A 124 18.79 -20.66 25.15
C GLN A 124 18.54 -19.95 26.49
N TYR A 125 17.55 -19.06 26.58
CA TYR A 125 17.19 -18.39 27.84
C TYR A 125 16.08 -19.09 28.64
N ALA A 126 15.37 -20.04 28.04
CA ALA A 126 14.31 -20.79 28.72
C ALA A 126 14.84 -21.78 29.78
N ASN A 127 16.10 -22.22 29.67
CA ASN A 127 16.69 -23.22 30.55
C ASN A 127 17.56 -22.65 31.69
N LYS A 128 17.59 -21.33 31.90
CA LYS A 128 18.38 -20.70 32.97
C LYS A 128 17.55 -20.19 34.17
N PHE A 129 16.24 -20.43 34.17
CA PHE A 129 15.35 -20.12 35.28
C PHE A 129 14.48 -21.32 35.65
N SER A 130 15.13 -22.47 35.86
CA SER A 130 14.56 -23.59 36.61
C SER A 130 14.98 -23.44 38.07
N GLY A 131 14.21 -22.67 38.84
CA GLY A 131 14.48 -22.45 40.26
C GLY A 131 13.49 -21.47 40.88
N ASP A 132 12.38 -22.01 41.37
CA ASP A 132 11.53 -21.51 42.46
C ASP A 132 11.35 -19.99 42.62
N ILE A 133 10.36 -19.44 41.90
CA ILE A 133 9.13 -18.80 42.40
C ILE A 133 8.34 -18.39 41.15
N PHE A 134 7.69 -19.35 40.50
CA PHE A 134 6.75 -19.08 39.41
C PHE A 134 5.36 -18.92 40.00
N ASN A 135 4.94 -17.66 40.21
CA ASN A 135 3.61 -17.33 40.68
C ASN A 135 2.55 -17.89 39.68
N PRO A 136 1.52 -18.64 40.14
CA PRO A 136 0.46 -19.16 39.26
C PRO A 136 -0.25 -18.07 38.44
N VAL A 137 -0.23 -16.82 38.93
CA VAL A 137 -0.72 -15.63 38.22
C VAL A 137 0.09 -15.34 36.96
N VAL A 138 1.43 -15.45 37.00
CA VAL A 138 2.30 -15.18 35.85
C VAL A 138 2.12 -16.26 34.77
N HIS A 139 2.06 -17.53 35.17
CA HIS A 139 1.77 -18.63 34.25
C HIS A 139 0.35 -18.54 33.66
N PHE A 140 -0.63 -18.09 34.46
CA PHE A 140 -1.98 -17.77 33.98
C PHE A 140 -1.95 -16.61 32.98
N TYR A 141 -1.24 -15.51 33.24
CA TYR A 141 -1.09 -14.40 32.28
C TYR A 141 -0.39 -14.81 30.99
N PHE A 142 0.64 -15.65 31.03
CA PHE A 142 1.29 -16.18 29.83
C PHE A 142 0.37 -17.13 29.04
N ARG A 143 -0.39 -17.98 29.72
CA ARG A 143 -1.41 -18.81 29.07
C ARG A 143 -2.56 -17.97 28.51
N LEU A 144 -3.03 -16.96 29.24
CA LEU A 144 -4.09 -16.06 28.80
C LEU A 144 -3.60 -15.19 27.64
N ALA A 145 -2.34 -14.73 27.65
CA ALA A 145 -1.73 -14.01 26.54
C ALA A 145 -1.62 -14.90 25.30
N LYS A 146 -1.19 -16.17 25.44
CA LYS A 146 -1.19 -17.15 24.34
C LYS A 146 -2.59 -17.50 23.84
N ILE A 147 -3.58 -17.59 24.72
CA ILE A 147 -5.00 -17.82 24.36
C ILE A 147 -5.59 -16.59 23.68
N ILE A 148 -5.32 -15.39 24.16
CA ILE A 148 -5.73 -14.12 23.54
C ILE A 148 -5.03 -13.96 22.19
N GLU A 149 -3.77 -14.36 22.06
CA GLU A 149 -3.03 -14.38 20.81
C GLU A 149 -3.59 -15.44 19.85
N SER A 150 -4.00 -16.62 20.33
CA SER A 150 -4.65 -17.64 19.50
C SER A 150 -6.08 -17.27 19.08
N ILE A 151 -6.84 -16.59 19.94
CA ILE A 151 -8.14 -15.99 19.62
C ILE A 151 -7.97 -14.80 18.66
N ARG A 152 -6.91 -14.00 18.80
CA ARG A 152 -6.56 -12.89 17.90
C ARG A 152 -6.16 -13.38 16.51
N MET A 153 -5.48 -14.53 16.40
CA MET A 153 -5.24 -15.23 15.13
C MET A 153 -6.49 -15.92 14.56
N SER A 154 -7.64 -15.80 15.22
CA SER A 154 -8.92 -16.37 14.78
C SER A 154 -9.87 -15.37 14.13
N GLU A 155 -9.68 -14.06 14.35
CA GLU A 155 -10.50 -13.05 13.68
C GLU A 155 -10.00 -12.80 12.25
N GLU A 156 -10.94 -12.86 11.31
CA GLU A 156 -10.72 -12.59 9.91
C GLU A 156 -10.41 -11.10 9.67
N VAL A 157 -9.33 -10.81 8.96
CA VAL A 157 -8.92 -9.44 8.62
C VAL A 157 -9.65 -8.95 7.38
N LYS A 158 -10.51 -7.94 7.53
CA LYS A 158 -11.19 -7.32 6.38
C LYS A 158 -10.37 -6.22 5.73
N ILE A 159 -10.28 -6.26 4.41
CA ILE A 159 -9.71 -5.23 3.53
C ILE A 159 -10.90 -4.61 2.78
N LEU A 160 -11.26 -3.37 3.12
CA LEU A 160 -12.32 -2.64 2.44
C LEU A 160 -11.77 -1.92 1.22
N MET A 161 -12.33 -2.21 0.06
CA MET A 161 -12.13 -1.38 -1.13
C MET A 161 -13.08 -0.17 -1.03
N TRP A 162 -12.51 1.02 -0.76
CA TRP A 162 -13.33 2.22 -0.69
C TRP A 162 -13.76 2.70 -2.07
N THR A 163 -12.93 2.52 -3.07
CA THR A 163 -13.26 2.87 -4.44
C THR A 163 -13.13 1.64 -5.32
N PRO A 164 -13.85 1.58 -6.46
CA PRO A 164 -13.55 0.58 -7.47
C PRO A 164 -12.14 0.80 -8.04
N PHE A 165 -11.62 -0.22 -8.73
CA PHE A 165 -10.43 -0.11 -9.57
C PHE A 165 -10.87 0.18 -11.00
N PHE A 166 -10.85 1.45 -11.38
CA PHE A 166 -11.51 1.96 -12.59
C PHE A 166 -13.00 1.61 -12.60
N SER A 167 -13.43 0.73 -13.51
CA SER A 167 -14.80 0.22 -13.60
C SER A 167 -14.98 -1.15 -12.94
N GLU A 168 -13.91 -1.71 -12.35
CA GLU A 168 -13.92 -3.06 -11.78
C GLU A 168 -14.05 -3.08 -10.27
N THR A 169 -14.79 -4.06 -9.77
CA THR A 169 -14.85 -4.40 -8.35
C THR A 169 -13.77 -5.43 -8.04
N ILE A 170 -12.85 -5.08 -7.13
CA ILE A 170 -11.88 -6.04 -6.60
C ILE A 170 -12.61 -7.00 -5.66
N SER A 171 -12.50 -8.30 -5.93
CA SER A 171 -13.19 -9.35 -5.19
C SER A 171 -12.21 -10.30 -4.49
N GLN A 172 -12.75 -11.22 -3.69
CA GLN A 172 -12.01 -12.27 -2.98
C GLN A 172 -11.09 -13.11 -3.89
N LYS A 173 -11.32 -13.13 -5.21
CA LYS A 173 -10.47 -13.86 -6.18
C LYS A 173 -9.00 -13.50 -6.04
N TYR A 174 -8.67 -12.25 -5.69
CA TYR A 174 -7.27 -11.79 -5.55
C TYR A 174 -6.54 -12.34 -4.32
N LEU A 175 -7.23 -13.06 -3.43
CA LEU A 175 -6.62 -13.80 -2.33
C LEU A 175 -6.56 -15.33 -2.60
N SER A 176 -6.96 -15.78 -3.80
CA SER A 176 -7.05 -17.22 -4.12
C SER A 176 -5.70 -17.94 -4.12
N THR A 177 -4.59 -17.23 -4.28
CA THR A 177 -3.22 -17.78 -4.25
C THR A 177 -2.61 -17.87 -2.85
N CYS A 178 -3.34 -17.40 -1.82
CA CYS A 178 -2.92 -17.46 -0.41
C CYS A 178 -4.13 -17.79 0.50
N PRO A 179 -4.86 -18.89 0.24
CA PRO A 179 -6.08 -19.24 0.97
C PRO A 179 -5.85 -19.51 2.47
N GLU A 180 -4.61 -19.76 2.87
CA GLU A 180 -4.21 -19.92 4.26
C GLU A 180 -4.28 -18.62 5.07
N LEU A 181 -4.23 -17.46 4.40
CA LEU A 181 -4.32 -16.17 5.05
C LEU A 181 -5.79 -15.81 5.31
N LYS A 182 -6.11 -15.58 6.59
CA LYS A 182 -7.47 -15.27 7.06
C LYS A 182 -7.87 -13.83 6.78
N CYS A 183 -7.97 -13.45 5.51
CA CYS A 183 -8.47 -12.14 5.09
C CYS A 183 -9.66 -12.24 4.14
N SER A 184 -10.51 -11.21 4.16
CA SER A 184 -11.52 -10.98 3.12
C SER A 184 -11.42 -9.61 2.49
N ILE A 185 -11.72 -9.54 1.20
CA ILE A 185 -11.91 -8.30 0.45
C ILE A 185 -13.41 -7.99 0.44
N VAL A 186 -13.76 -6.85 1.01
CA VAL A 186 -15.15 -6.36 1.12
C VAL A 186 -15.30 -5.04 0.37
N ASN A 187 -16.51 -4.76 -0.10
CA ASN A 187 -16.82 -3.56 -0.89
C ASN A 187 -18.02 -2.77 -0.31
N ASP A 188 -18.64 -3.24 0.79
CA ASP A 188 -19.74 -2.52 1.46
C ASP A 188 -19.17 -1.51 2.47
N ARG A 189 -19.61 -0.25 2.38
CA ARG A 189 -19.27 0.85 3.30
C ARG A 189 -19.52 0.50 4.78
N LYS A 190 -20.48 -0.39 5.06
CA LYS A 190 -20.79 -0.85 6.42
C LYS A 190 -19.59 -1.54 7.10
N ASP A 191 -18.68 -2.10 6.32
CA ASP A 191 -17.49 -2.76 6.86
C ASP A 191 -16.38 -1.78 7.25
N PHE A 192 -16.51 -0.48 6.98
CA PHE A 192 -15.48 0.52 7.29
C PHE A 192 -14.96 0.41 8.72
N ASN A 193 -15.82 0.29 9.72
CA ASN A 193 -15.39 0.19 11.11
C ASN A 193 -14.77 -1.16 11.48
N ASN A 194 -14.99 -2.20 10.68
CA ASN A 194 -14.51 -3.56 10.94
C ASN A 194 -13.34 -3.96 10.04
N SER A 195 -12.89 -3.05 9.16
CA SER A 195 -11.76 -3.28 8.25
C SER A 195 -10.46 -2.77 8.82
N ARG A 196 -9.41 -3.58 8.70
CA ARG A 196 -8.04 -3.25 9.11
C ARG A 196 -7.33 -2.36 8.09
N ALA A 197 -7.73 -2.47 6.83
CA ALA A 197 -7.29 -1.59 5.75
C ALA A 197 -8.47 -1.10 4.93
N VAL A 198 -8.37 0.15 4.47
CA VAL A 198 -9.28 0.80 3.54
C VAL A 198 -8.44 1.26 2.35
N VAL A 199 -8.71 0.68 1.18
CA VAL A 199 -7.93 0.85 -0.03
C VAL A 199 -8.61 1.86 -0.94
N PHE A 200 -7.87 2.88 -1.36
CA PHE A 200 -8.36 3.94 -2.22
C PHE A 200 -7.60 3.91 -3.53
N HIS A 201 -8.28 3.52 -4.60
CA HIS A 201 -7.78 3.72 -5.95
C HIS A 201 -7.89 5.20 -6.30
N ASP A 202 -6.75 5.88 -6.39
CA ASP A 202 -6.65 7.35 -6.49
C ASP A 202 -7.54 7.92 -7.62
N ARG A 203 -7.57 7.26 -8.77
CA ARG A 203 -8.34 7.70 -9.95
C ARG A 203 -9.85 7.59 -9.83
N ASN A 204 -10.36 6.93 -8.80
CA ASN A 204 -11.78 6.81 -8.51
C ASN A 204 -12.19 7.57 -7.23
N ILE A 205 -11.28 8.30 -6.59
CA ILE A 205 -11.60 9.07 -5.39
C ILE A 205 -12.51 10.24 -5.73
N ILE A 206 -13.55 10.41 -4.91
CA ILE A 206 -14.40 11.59 -4.86
C ILE A 206 -14.24 12.20 -3.47
N LEU A 207 -13.72 13.44 -3.37
CA LEU A 207 -13.38 14.07 -2.09
C LEU A 207 -14.57 14.14 -1.11
N LYS A 208 -15.78 14.35 -1.63
CA LYS A 208 -17.02 14.42 -0.84
C LYS A 208 -17.49 13.06 -0.30
N ASP A 209 -16.99 11.96 -0.85
CA ASP A 209 -17.29 10.59 -0.44
C ASP A 209 -16.16 9.99 0.41
N LEU A 210 -15.29 10.80 1.01
CA LEU A 210 -14.24 10.28 1.91
C LEU A 210 -14.80 9.99 3.31
N PRO A 211 -14.28 8.96 4.01
CA PRO A 211 -14.64 8.73 5.39
C PRO A 211 -14.15 9.90 6.26
N THR A 212 -14.96 10.29 7.24
CA THR A 212 -14.69 11.47 8.07
C THR A 212 -13.50 11.29 9.03
N VAL A 213 -13.34 10.09 9.62
CA VAL A 213 -12.26 9.79 10.57
C VAL A 213 -11.80 8.34 10.42
N ARG A 214 -10.48 8.16 10.26
CA ARG A 214 -9.81 6.85 10.27
C ARG A 214 -9.64 6.34 11.70
N LYS A 215 -9.88 5.05 11.93
CA LYS A 215 -9.55 4.44 13.23
C LYS A 215 -8.04 4.43 13.47
N TYR A 216 -7.62 4.58 14.72
CA TYR A 216 -6.20 4.61 15.10
C TYR A 216 -5.42 3.37 14.64
N ASN A 217 -6.09 2.22 14.49
CA ASN A 217 -5.52 0.96 14.07
C ASN A 217 -5.96 0.54 12.65
N GLN A 218 -6.37 1.47 11.81
CA GLN A 218 -6.82 1.18 10.44
C GLN A 218 -5.92 1.85 9.41
N HIS A 219 -5.41 1.08 8.46
CA HIS A 219 -4.62 1.62 7.36
C HIS A 219 -5.50 2.24 6.27
N PHE A 220 -5.18 3.47 5.86
CA PHE A 220 -5.61 3.99 4.56
C PHE A 220 -4.50 3.73 3.55
N VAL A 221 -4.82 3.04 2.47
CA VAL A 221 -3.84 2.56 1.49
C VAL A 221 -4.00 3.32 0.18
N PHE A 222 -2.95 4.01 -0.25
CA PHE A 222 -2.87 4.64 -1.58
C PHE A 222 -2.69 3.55 -2.63
N PHE A 223 -3.68 3.34 -3.49
CA PHE A 223 -3.63 2.34 -4.55
C PHE A 223 -3.63 3.01 -5.92
N LEU A 224 -2.61 2.75 -6.74
CA LEU A 224 -2.55 3.30 -8.09
C LEU A 224 -1.68 2.44 -9.03
N MET A 225 -2.24 2.11 -10.19
CA MET A 225 -1.58 1.39 -11.29
C MET A 225 -1.48 2.28 -12.53
N GLU A 226 -1.06 3.53 -12.33
CA GLU A 226 -0.93 4.55 -13.38
C GLU A 226 0.28 5.43 -13.11
N SER A 227 0.91 5.96 -14.16
CA SER A 227 2.05 6.86 -13.99
C SER A 227 1.68 8.11 -13.16
N PRO A 228 2.64 8.83 -12.56
CA PRO A 228 2.33 10.01 -11.75
C PRO A 228 1.66 11.15 -12.53
N TYR A 229 1.86 11.22 -13.86
CA TYR A 229 1.13 12.12 -14.78
C TYR A 229 -0.38 11.83 -14.87
N HIS A 230 -0.80 10.68 -14.36
CA HIS A 230 -2.15 10.16 -14.42
C HIS A 230 -2.69 9.85 -13.03
N THR A 231 -2.31 10.68 -12.05
CA THR A 231 -2.95 10.81 -10.73
C THR A 231 -4.24 11.63 -10.83
N SER A 232 -5.07 11.57 -9.79
CA SER A 232 -6.29 12.36 -9.67
C SER A 232 -5.98 13.85 -9.52
N VAL A 233 -6.35 14.65 -10.52
CA VAL A 233 -6.13 16.11 -10.49
C VAL A 233 -6.84 16.76 -9.30
N GLU A 234 -8.01 16.24 -8.93
CA GLU A 234 -8.78 16.76 -7.81
C GLU A 234 -8.28 16.19 -6.49
N ALA A 235 -8.20 14.86 -6.31
CA ALA A 235 -7.97 14.27 -4.98
C ALA A 235 -6.50 14.27 -4.55
N TYR A 236 -5.59 14.00 -5.48
CA TYR A 236 -4.18 13.75 -5.18
C TYR A 236 -3.50 14.93 -4.46
N PRO A 237 -3.68 16.21 -4.88
CA PRO A 237 -3.08 17.34 -4.17
C PRO A 237 -3.54 17.46 -2.71
N TYR A 238 -4.81 17.15 -2.41
CA TYR A 238 -5.33 17.29 -1.04
C TYR A 238 -5.00 16.10 -0.13
N LEU A 239 -4.94 14.88 -0.68
CA LEU A 239 -4.78 13.66 0.11
C LEU A 239 -3.32 13.16 0.15
N SER A 240 -2.43 13.73 -0.65
CA SER A 240 -1.06 13.21 -0.76
C SER A 240 -0.22 13.30 0.51
N THR A 241 -0.63 14.08 1.51
CA THR A 241 0.13 14.28 2.77
C THR A 241 -0.68 13.82 3.97
N ASN A 242 -0.11 12.94 4.81
CA ASN A 242 -0.68 12.46 6.09
C ASN A 242 -2.06 11.77 6.04
N PHE A 243 -2.69 11.61 4.87
CA PHE A 243 -3.95 10.88 4.72
C PHE A 243 -3.71 9.36 4.63
N TYR A 244 -2.74 8.95 3.82
CA TYR A 244 -2.39 7.56 3.62
C TYR A 244 -1.40 7.07 4.68
N THR A 245 -1.39 5.75 4.88
CA THR A 245 -0.45 5.10 5.80
C THR A 245 0.31 3.92 5.20
N LYS A 246 -0.11 3.44 4.03
CA LYS A 246 0.66 2.52 3.19
C LYS A 246 0.47 2.91 1.72
N THR A 247 1.43 2.57 0.89
CA THR A 247 1.34 2.66 -0.57
C THR A 247 1.25 1.28 -1.20
N MET A 248 0.43 1.16 -2.24
CA MET A 248 0.23 -0.06 -3.00
C MET A 248 0.20 0.27 -4.50
N THR A 249 1.34 0.13 -5.18
CA THR A 249 1.51 0.60 -6.58
C THR A 249 2.51 -0.26 -7.35
N TYR A 250 2.77 0.05 -8.63
CA TYR A 250 3.79 -0.64 -9.43
C TYR A 250 5.25 -0.41 -9.00
N ARG A 251 5.56 0.75 -8.39
CA ARG A 251 6.90 1.08 -7.91
C ARG A 251 7.47 0.03 -6.96
N ARG A 252 8.75 -0.29 -7.11
CA ARG A 252 9.45 -1.32 -6.30
C ARG A 252 9.62 -0.92 -4.84
N ASP A 253 9.62 0.37 -4.55
CA ASP A 253 9.79 0.94 -3.22
C ASP A 253 8.46 1.28 -2.51
N SER A 254 7.34 0.78 -3.04
CA SER A 254 6.04 0.82 -2.34
C SER A 254 6.00 -0.18 -1.18
N ASP A 255 5.14 0.09 -0.20
CA ASP A 255 4.93 -0.87 0.91
C ASP A 255 4.38 -2.20 0.40
N ILE A 256 3.52 -2.13 -0.62
CA ILE A 256 3.01 -3.27 -1.36
C ILE A 256 3.24 -3.03 -2.86
N GLN A 257 4.16 -3.77 -3.46
CA GLN A 257 4.39 -3.69 -4.89
C GLN A 257 3.34 -4.47 -5.69
N ILE A 258 2.87 -3.89 -6.79
CA ILE A 258 2.04 -4.54 -7.81
C ILE A 258 2.76 -4.52 -9.18
N PRO A 259 3.56 -5.53 -9.52
CA PRO A 259 4.16 -5.57 -10.85
C PRO A 259 3.07 -5.76 -11.93
N PHE A 260 3.19 -5.05 -13.06
CA PHE A 260 2.35 -5.34 -14.25
C PHE A 260 2.70 -6.71 -14.86
N GLY A 261 3.94 -7.15 -14.69
CA GLY A 261 4.41 -8.47 -15.04
C GLY A 261 5.84 -8.68 -14.58
N TYR A 262 6.38 -9.87 -14.82
CA TYR A 262 7.77 -10.19 -14.53
C TYR A 262 8.23 -11.39 -15.38
N VAL A 263 9.52 -11.45 -15.66
CA VAL A 263 10.14 -12.61 -16.29
C VAL A 263 10.71 -13.51 -15.20
N GLN A 264 10.45 -14.82 -15.29
CA GLN A 264 10.98 -15.80 -14.36
C GLN A 264 11.63 -16.96 -15.11
N LYS A 265 12.55 -17.67 -14.44
CA LYS A 265 13.09 -18.92 -14.97
C LYS A 265 11.98 -19.98 -14.96
N ARG A 266 11.84 -20.73 -16.06
CA ARG A 266 10.90 -21.85 -16.16
C ARG A 266 11.27 -22.94 -15.17
N LYS A 267 10.25 -23.63 -14.66
CA LYS A 267 10.46 -24.85 -13.85
C LYS A 267 11.10 -25.96 -14.67
N SER A 268 10.73 -26.07 -15.93
CA SER A 268 11.29 -27.00 -16.91
C SER A 268 11.62 -26.25 -18.19
N PRO A 269 12.85 -26.39 -18.74
CA PRO A 269 13.20 -25.80 -20.02
C PRO A 269 12.24 -26.25 -21.13
N GLN A 270 11.88 -25.33 -22.02
CA GLN A 270 11.05 -25.63 -23.19
C GLN A 270 11.93 -25.89 -24.42
N PRO A 271 11.64 -26.92 -25.24
CA PRO A 271 12.35 -27.13 -26.49
C PRO A 271 12.23 -25.91 -27.40
N PHE A 272 13.35 -25.48 -27.96
CA PHE A 272 13.38 -24.47 -29.00
C PHE A 272 13.53 -25.16 -30.34
N ASP A 273 12.40 -25.52 -30.93
CA ASP A 273 12.37 -26.11 -32.27
C ASP A 273 12.75 -25.05 -33.31
N LEU A 274 14.03 -25.07 -33.69
CA LEU A 274 14.61 -24.09 -34.59
C LEU A 274 13.92 -24.09 -35.96
N ASP A 275 13.48 -25.24 -36.45
CA ASP A 275 12.82 -25.34 -37.76
C ASP A 275 11.46 -24.64 -37.74
N SER A 276 10.64 -24.91 -36.71
CA SER A 276 9.35 -24.22 -36.52
C SER A 276 9.52 -22.71 -36.38
N TRP A 277 10.50 -22.27 -35.59
CA TRP A 277 10.81 -20.85 -35.42
C TRP A 277 11.29 -20.21 -36.73
N TYR A 278 12.09 -20.91 -37.52
CA TYR A 278 12.54 -20.45 -38.82
C TYR A 278 11.39 -20.30 -39.80
N GLN A 279 10.46 -21.26 -39.87
CA GLN A 279 9.27 -21.16 -40.73
C GLN A 279 8.37 -20.00 -40.31
N LEU A 280 8.15 -19.83 -39.00
CA LEU A 280 7.41 -18.68 -38.47
C LEU A 280 8.08 -17.36 -38.85
N ALA A 281 9.40 -17.24 -38.64
CA ALA A 281 10.15 -16.04 -38.95
C ALA A 281 10.19 -15.73 -40.45
N LYS A 282 10.19 -16.76 -41.31
CA LYS A 282 10.12 -16.62 -42.77
C LYS A 282 8.73 -16.16 -43.23
N GLY A 283 7.66 -16.55 -42.54
CA GLY A 283 6.28 -16.16 -42.86
C GLY A 283 5.95 -14.70 -42.51
N LYS A 284 6.68 -14.09 -41.58
CA LYS A 284 6.49 -12.68 -41.17
C LYS A 284 6.91 -11.73 -42.30
N THR A 285 5.94 -10.99 -42.83
CA THR A 285 6.12 -10.05 -43.96
C THR A 285 6.09 -8.59 -43.55
N LYS A 286 5.54 -8.27 -42.37
CA LYS A 286 5.42 -6.90 -41.86
C LYS A 286 6.52 -6.58 -40.86
N MET A 287 6.95 -5.33 -40.84
CA MET A 287 8.07 -4.89 -40.00
C MET A 287 7.63 -4.63 -38.56
N ILE A 288 6.92 -3.53 -38.31
CA ILE A 288 6.59 -3.10 -36.95
C ILE A 288 5.08 -2.87 -36.80
N ALA A 289 4.57 -3.29 -35.66
CA ALA A 289 3.19 -3.09 -35.24
C ALA A 289 3.15 -2.22 -33.97
N TRP A 290 2.13 -1.35 -33.84
CA TRP A 290 1.97 -0.51 -32.64
C TRP A 290 0.51 -0.22 -32.30
N TRP A 291 0.00 -0.69 -31.16
CA TRP A 291 -1.36 -0.40 -30.70
C TRP A 291 -1.34 0.79 -29.75
N VAL A 292 -2.04 1.86 -30.13
CA VAL A 292 -2.00 3.13 -29.43
C VAL A 292 -3.27 3.95 -29.67
N SER A 293 -3.90 4.36 -28.57
CA SER A 293 -5.10 5.23 -28.59
C SER A 293 -4.91 6.56 -27.85
N ASN A 294 -3.77 6.75 -27.18
CA ASN A 294 -3.39 8.03 -26.58
C ASN A 294 -2.25 8.65 -27.40
N CYS A 295 -2.59 9.71 -28.15
CA CYS A 295 -1.77 10.29 -29.22
C CYS A 295 -1.02 11.56 -28.81
N ARG A 296 -1.13 11.97 -27.55
CA ARG A 296 -0.44 13.14 -26.99
C ARG A 296 0.03 12.77 -25.60
N THR A 297 1.28 12.31 -25.49
CA THR A 297 1.76 11.74 -24.23
C THR A 297 2.94 12.50 -23.65
N PRO A 298 3.12 12.50 -22.31
CA PRO A 298 4.31 13.08 -21.68
C PRO A 298 5.63 12.52 -22.25
N SER A 299 5.64 11.22 -22.62
CA SER A 299 6.81 10.57 -23.19
C SER A 299 7.18 11.04 -24.60
N LYS A 300 6.29 11.70 -25.34
CA LYS A 300 6.48 12.07 -26.76
C LYS A 300 6.77 10.90 -27.69
N ARG A 301 6.33 9.70 -27.32
CA ARG A 301 6.44 8.48 -28.14
C ARG A 301 5.90 8.66 -29.55
N GLU A 302 4.86 9.47 -29.72
CA GLU A 302 4.24 9.77 -31.01
C GLU A 302 5.21 10.49 -31.94
N GLU A 303 6.05 11.38 -31.43
CA GLU A 303 7.03 12.14 -32.22
C GLU A 303 8.17 11.22 -32.67
N TYR A 304 8.68 10.36 -31.77
CA TYR A 304 9.72 9.38 -32.09
C TYR A 304 9.25 8.39 -33.17
N VAL A 305 8.07 7.79 -32.98
CA VAL A 305 7.53 6.82 -33.95
C VAL A 305 7.25 7.50 -35.29
N ALA A 306 6.73 8.73 -35.31
CA ALA A 306 6.49 9.46 -36.55
C ALA A 306 7.77 9.68 -37.36
N GLU A 307 8.89 10.03 -36.71
CA GLU A 307 10.18 10.17 -37.39
C GLU A 307 10.69 8.81 -37.89
N LEU A 308 10.59 7.76 -37.07
CA LEU A 308 11.01 6.42 -37.47
C LEU A 308 10.22 5.88 -38.67
N SER A 309 8.90 6.10 -38.71
CA SER A 309 8.00 5.64 -39.78
C SER A 309 8.38 6.14 -41.18
N ARG A 310 9.27 7.14 -41.27
CA ARG A 310 9.83 7.62 -42.54
C ARG A 310 10.83 6.64 -43.17
N TYR A 311 11.40 5.73 -42.37
CA TYR A 311 12.50 4.84 -42.76
C TYR A 311 12.11 3.34 -42.74
N ILE A 312 11.00 2.99 -42.08
CA ILE A 312 10.53 1.61 -41.92
C ILE A 312 9.01 1.57 -41.78
N GLN A 313 8.38 0.49 -42.27
CA GLN A 313 6.94 0.30 -42.13
C GLN A 313 6.55 0.15 -40.65
N VAL A 314 5.63 1.00 -40.20
CA VAL A 314 4.98 0.88 -38.89
C VAL A 314 3.46 0.91 -39.10
N ASP A 315 2.80 -0.22 -38.83
CA ASP A 315 1.34 -0.29 -38.86
C ASP A 315 0.82 0.13 -37.47
N ILE A 316 0.18 1.30 -37.42
CA ILE A 316 -0.32 1.92 -36.18
C ILE A 316 -1.82 1.63 -36.04
N TYR A 317 -2.17 0.90 -34.98
CA TYR A 317 -3.54 0.50 -34.66
C TYR A 317 -4.12 1.37 -33.53
N GLY A 318 -5.42 1.66 -33.62
CA GLY A 318 -6.14 2.47 -32.63
C GLY A 318 -6.29 3.92 -33.07
N ASN A 319 -6.66 4.80 -32.14
CA ASN A 319 -7.06 6.17 -32.47
C ASN A 319 -5.93 7.05 -33.04
N CYS A 320 -4.67 6.59 -32.94
CA CYS A 320 -3.51 7.34 -33.40
C CYS A 320 -3.00 6.90 -34.78
N GLY A 321 -3.67 5.93 -35.41
CA GLY A 321 -3.28 5.41 -36.71
C GLY A 321 -4.48 5.06 -37.59
N ASN A 322 -4.19 4.43 -38.72
CA ASN A 322 -5.19 4.10 -39.74
C ASN A 322 -5.71 2.67 -39.62
N PHE A 323 -5.10 1.84 -38.78
CA PHE A 323 -5.55 0.47 -38.54
C PHE A 323 -6.44 0.41 -37.30
N SER A 324 -7.37 -0.54 -37.28
CA SER A 324 -8.28 -0.74 -36.15
C SER A 324 -8.27 -2.20 -35.71
N CYS A 325 -8.24 -2.40 -34.40
CA CYS A 325 -8.53 -3.69 -33.78
C CYS A 325 -9.62 -3.47 -32.72
N PRO A 326 -10.91 -3.72 -33.05
CA PRO A 326 -11.98 -3.65 -32.08
C PRO A 326 -11.75 -4.61 -30.92
N ARG A 327 -12.21 -4.26 -29.70
CA ARG A 327 -12.04 -5.11 -28.51
C ARG A 327 -12.62 -6.53 -28.69
N SER A 328 -13.68 -6.67 -29.49
CA SER A 328 -14.27 -7.96 -29.84
C SER A 328 -13.38 -8.86 -30.71
N MET A 329 -12.31 -8.31 -31.28
CA MET A 329 -11.38 -9.00 -32.18
C MET A 329 -9.96 -9.12 -31.60
N THR A 330 -9.78 -8.82 -30.31
CA THR A 330 -8.45 -8.76 -29.66
C THR A 330 -7.63 -10.02 -29.92
N GLU A 331 -8.19 -11.21 -29.69
CA GLU A 331 -7.51 -12.49 -29.89
C GLU A 331 -7.03 -12.67 -31.34
N LYS A 332 -7.90 -12.40 -32.31
CA LYS A 332 -7.54 -12.46 -33.73
C LYS A 332 -6.43 -11.46 -34.07
N CYS A 333 -6.47 -10.25 -33.53
CA CYS A 333 -5.42 -9.27 -33.77
C CYS A 333 -4.07 -9.69 -33.18
N GLU A 334 -4.07 -10.39 -32.04
CA GLU A 334 -2.86 -10.95 -31.42
C GLU A 334 -2.33 -12.15 -32.21
N GLU A 335 -3.21 -12.96 -32.81
CA GLU A 335 -2.81 -13.97 -33.80
C GLU A 335 -2.21 -13.35 -35.06
N ASP A 336 -2.85 -12.32 -35.61
CA ASP A 336 -2.34 -11.57 -36.77
C ASP A 336 -0.99 -10.91 -36.45
N LEU A 337 -0.82 -10.38 -35.23
CA LEU A 337 0.46 -9.86 -34.74
C LEU A 337 1.55 -10.94 -34.76
N ARG A 338 1.28 -12.09 -34.12
CA ARG A 338 2.18 -13.24 -34.04
C ARG A 338 2.53 -13.79 -35.41
N ARG A 339 1.59 -13.81 -36.35
CA ARG A 339 1.79 -14.35 -37.69
C ARG A 339 2.57 -13.40 -38.59
N ASP A 340 2.22 -12.12 -38.61
CA ASP A 340 2.60 -11.23 -39.71
C ASP A 340 3.79 -10.32 -39.40
N TYR A 341 4.00 -9.92 -38.13
CA TYR A 341 4.98 -8.89 -37.77
C TYR A 341 6.24 -9.44 -37.15
N ARG A 342 7.37 -8.77 -37.36
CA ARG A 342 8.66 -9.08 -36.72
C ARG A 342 8.83 -8.37 -35.38
N PHE A 343 8.43 -7.11 -35.32
CA PHE A 343 8.71 -6.24 -34.19
C PHE A 343 7.44 -5.58 -33.67
N TYR A 344 7.47 -5.15 -32.41
CA TYR A 344 6.36 -4.43 -31.78
C TYR A 344 6.85 -3.27 -30.91
N PHE A 345 6.21 -2.11 -31.02
CA PHE A 345 6.55 -0.95 -30.19
C PHE A 345 5.96 -1.03 -28.78
N VAL A 346 6.84 -0.97 -27.78
CA VAL A 346 6.49 -1.04 -26.35
C VAL A 346 6.71 0.31 -25.65
N PHE A 347 6.34 1.40 -26.32
CA PHE A 347 6.58 2.73 -25.77
C PHE A 347 5.42 3.13 -24.85
N GLU A 348 5.73 3.34 -23.57
CA GLU A 348 4.79 3.81 -22.57
C GLU A 348 4.36 5.25 -22.82
N ASN A 349 3.17 5.62 -22.34
CA ASN A 349 2.68 7.01 -22.36
C ASN A 349 3.55 7.95 -21.50
N SER A 350 4.22 7.42 -20.49
CA SER A 350 5.06 8.19 -19.58
C SER A 350 6.37 7.44 -19.33
N ILE A 351 7.51 8.15 -19.28
CA ILE A 351 8.76 7.55 -18.79
C ILE A 351 8.91 7.90 -17.32
N CYS A 352 8.71 6.92 -16.46
CA CYS A 352 8.76 7.08 -15.00
C CYS A 352 9.54 5.93 -14.39
N LEU A 353 10.14 6.17 -13.22
CA LEU A 353 10.78 5.11 -12.44
C LEU A 353 9.83 3.91 -12.28
N ASP A 354 10.33 2.71 -12.61
CA ASP A 354 9.63 1.42 -12.54
C ASP A 354 8.35 1.27 -13.38
N PHE A 355 7.94 2.28 -14.16
CA PHE A 355 6.69 2.23 -14.92
C PHE A 355 6.86 1.46 -16.22
N VAL A 356 6.82 0.14 -16.13
CA VAL A 356 6.80 -0.80 -17.25
C VAL A 356 5.55 -1.67 -17.13
N THR A 357 4.70 -1.65 -18.16
CA THR A 357 3.33 -2.15 -18.07
C THR A 357 3.11 -3.46 -18.84
N GLU A 358 1.86 -3.89 -18.96
CA GLU A 358 1.43 -5.05 -19.76
C GLU A 358 1.97 -5.00 -21.19
N LYS A 359 2.17 -3.79 -21.75
CA LYS A 359 2.72 -3.58 -23.09
C LYS A 359 4.06 -4.25 -23.30
N PHE A 360 4.87 -4.43 -22.26
CA PHE A 360 6.12 -5.15 -22.36
C PHE A 360 5.95 -6.63 -22.08
N PHE A 361 5.38 -6.95 -20.91
CA PHE A 361 5.32 -8.32 -20.44
C PHE A 361 4.46 -9.22 -21.31
N ASP A 362 3.38 -8.69 -21.89
CA ASP A 362 2.51 -9.46 -22.79
C ASP A 362 3.22 -9.71 -24.13
N ARG A 363 3.90 -8.68 -24.68
CA ARG A 363 4.58 -8.78 -25.99
C ARG A 363 5.77 -9.74 -25.98
N LEU A 364 6.37 -10.01 -24.82
CA LEU A 364 7.37 -11.08 -24.68
C LEU A 364 6.78 -12.48 -25.00
N ASN A 365 5.46 -12.65 -24.92
CA ASN A 365 4.76 -13.89 -25.23
C ASN A 365 4.22 -13.96 -26.68
N ASP A 366 4.33 -12.89 -27.47
CA ASP A 366 3.65 -12.77 -28.78
C ASP A 366 4.57 -12.99 -29.99
N ASP A 367 5.62 -13.78 -29.83
CA ASP A 367 6.54 -14.20 -30.91
C ASP A 367 7.00 -13.08 -31.86
N VAL A 368 7.12 -11.88 -31.30
CA VAL A 368 7.66 -10.66 -31.89
C VAL A 368 8.80 -10.19 -31.00
N VAL A 369 9.73 -9.41 -31.55
CA VAL A 369 10.79 -8.77 -30.77
C VAL A 369 10.30 -7.39 -30.30
N PRO A 370 10.15 -7.16 -28.98
CA PRO A 370 9.78 -5.85 -28.44
C PRO A 370 10.85 -4.79 -28.73
N ILE A 371 10.41 -3.61 -29.16
CA ILE A 371 11.24 -2.40 -29.23
C ILE A 371 10.86 -1.49 -28.07
N VAL A 372 11.81 -1.27 -27.15
CA VAL A 372 11.64 -0.50 -25.93
C VAL A 372 12.34 0.86 -26.04
N PRO A 373 11.92 1.90 -25.29
CA PRO A 373 12.50 3.23 -25.43
C PRO A 373 13.92 3.33 -24.87
N SER A 374 14.26 2.58 -23.80
CA SER A 374 15.57 2.69 -23.16
C SER A 374 16.09 1.36 -22.62
N ARG A 375 17.36 1.03 -22.87
CA ARG A 375 18.00 -0.19 -22.34
C ARG A 375 18.02 -0.20 -20.82
N LYS A 376 18.42 0.91 -20.20
CA LYS A 376 18.58 1.03 -18.74
C LYS A 376 17.30 0.70 -17.96
N ILE A 377 16.13 1.01 -18.53
CA ILE A 377 14.84 0.75 -17.89
C ILE A 377 14.48 -0.74 -17.92
N TYR A 378 14.86 -1.47 -18.97
CA TYR A 378 14.38 -2.82 -19.26
C TYR A 378 15.42 -3.93 -19.05
N GLU A 379 16.72 -3.62 -19.03
CA GLU A 379 17.81 -4.61 -18.93
C GLU A 379 17.76 -5.47 -17.67
N ASN A 380 17.19 -4.94 -16.58
CA ASN A 380 17.03 -5.66 -15.31
C ASN A 380 15.63 -6.31 -15.16
N LEU A 381 14.78 -6.24 -16.19
CA LEU A 381 13.41 -6.78 -16.18
C LEU A 381 13.27 -8.04 -17.02
N ALA A 382 14.13 -8.24 -18.02
CA ALA A 382 14.07 -9.37 -18.94
C ALA A 382 15.48 -9.85 -19.32
N PRO A 383 15.63 -11.11 -19.76
CA PRO A 383 16.91 -11.66 -20.19
C PRO A 383 17.60 -10.80 -21.27
N PRO A 384 18.93 -10.84 -21.36
CA PRO A 384 19.63 -10.19 -22.47
C PRO A 384 19.13 -10.76 -23.81
N ASN A 385 19.17 -9.92 -24.85
CA ASN A 385 18.65 -10.26 -26.18
C ASN A 385 17.16 -10.68 -26.19
N SER A 386 16.34 -10.19 -25.26
CA SER A 386 14.87 -10.39 -25.32
C SER A 386 14.11 -9.19 -25.92
N PHE A 387 14.79 -8.08 -26.15
CA PHE A 387 14.25 -6.85 -26.70
C PHE A 387 15.34 -6.04 -27.41
N ILE A 388 14.92 -5.06 -28.20
CA ILE A 388 15.79 -4.05 -28.83
C ILE A 388 15.50 -2.70 -28.16
N ALA A 389 16.53 -2.00 -27.68
CA ALA A 389 16.34 -0.67 -27.11
C ALA A 389 16.61 0.41 -28.15
N ALA A 390 15.73 1.40 -28.21
CA ALA A 390 15.84 2.50 -29.15
C ALA A 390 17.04 3.42 -28.87
N ASP A 391 17.39 3.62 -27.59
CA ASP A 391 18.52 4.44 -27.14
C ASP A 391 19.90 3.78 -27.36
N ASP A 392 19.95 2.54 -27.83
CA ASP A 392 21.20 1.94 -28.33
C ASP A 392 21.63 2.55 -29.67
N PHE A 393 20.73 3.27 -30.35
CA PHE A 393 20.94 3.84 -31.67
C PHE A 393 21.00 5.36 -31.61
N PRO A 394 21.91 6.00 -32.36
CA PRO A 394 22.06 7.46 -32.31
C PRO A 394 20.87 8.21 -32.93
N THR A 395 20.08 7.56 -33.79
CA THR A 395 18.92 8.15 -34.46
C THR A 395 17.84 7.10 -34.74
N PRO A 396 16.57 7.51 -34.90
CA PRO A 396 15.51 6.61 -35.40
C PRO A 396 15.89 5.93 -36.72
N ARG A 397 16.54 6.65 -37.64
CA ARG A 397 17.02 6.07 -38.90
C ARG A 397 17.99 4.91 -38.69
N ALA A 398 18.96 5.05 -37.78
CA ALA A 398 19.91 3.99 -37.47
C ALA A 398 19.22 2.75 -36.87
N LEU A 399 18.20 2.95 -36.02
CA LEU A 399 17.34 1.86 -35.56
C LEU A 399 16.62 1.18 -36.74
N ALA A 400 15.99 1.95 -37.64
CA ALA A 400 15.31 1.39 -38.81
C ALA A 400 16.26 0.57 -39.71
N GLU A 401 17.47 1.06 -39.96
CA GLU A 401 18.50 0.36 -40.74
C GLU A 401 18.89 -0.98 -40.08
N TYR A 402 19.04 -0.99 -38.75
CA TYR A 402 19.29 -2.21 -37.99
C TYR A 402 18.13 -3.22 -38.06
N LEU A 403 16.88 -2.74 -37.96
CA LEU A 403 15.70 -3.60 -38.05
C LEU A 403 15.54 -4.22 -39.45
N HIS A 404 15.87 -3.49 -40.52
CA HIS A 404 15.94 -4.04 -41.89
C HIS A 404 17.04 -5.10 -42.02
N LEU A 405 18.22 -4.86 -41.43
CA LEU A 405 19.30 -5.84 -41.41
C LEU A 405 18.88 -7.14 -40.71
N LEU A 406 18.27 -7.04 -39.53
CA LEU A 406 17.73 -8.20 -38.81
C LEU A 406 16.62 -8.91 -39.59
N SER A 407 15.73 -8.17 -40.25
CA SER A 407 14.68 -8.77 -41.07
C SER A 407 15.23 -9.60 -42.24
N ASN A 408 16.39 -9.23 -42.76
CA ASN A 408 17.07 -9.93 -43.86
C ASN A 408 18.00 -11.06 -43.38
N ASN A 409 18.37 -11.09 -42.10
CA ASN A 409 19.18 -12.15 -41.49
C ASN A 409 18.39 -12.89 -40.41
N LEU A 410 17.70 -13.96 -40.81
CA LEU A 410 16.86 -14.75 -39.89
C LEU A 410 17.65 -15.39 -38.75
N ASP A 411 18.91 -15.75 -38.95
CA ASP A 411 19.73 -16.35 -37.88
C ASP A 411 19.97 -15.35 -36.75
N ASP A 412 20.25 -14.09 -37.08
CA ASP A 412 20.41 -13.02 -36.09
C ASP A 412 19.07 -12.63 -35.45
N TYR A 413 17.99 -12.61 -36.24
CA TYR A 413 16.65 -12.37 -35.71
C TYR A 413 16.22 -13.43 -34.69
N LEU A 414 16.48 -14.72 -34.96
CA LEU A 414 16.06 -15.82 -34.11
C LEU A 414 16.78 -15.87 -32.75
N LYS A 415 17.99 -15.27 -32.65
CA LYS A 415 18.70 -15.10 -31.36
C LYS A 415 17.86 -14.35 -30.32
N TYR A 416 16.93 -13.49 -30.76
CA TYR A 416 16.05 -12.74 -29.86
C TYR A 416 14.97 -13.59 -29.15
N PHE A 417 14.82 -14.87 -29.53
CA PHE A 417 13.84 -15.78 -28.95
C PHE A 417 14.48 -16.92 -28.14
N GLU A 418 15.81 -17.05 -28.18
CA GLU A 418 16.50 -18.16 -27.50
C GLU A 418 16.29 -18.17 -25.99
N TRP A 419 16.14 -16.98 -25.38
CA TRP A 419 15.87 -16.84 -23.95
C TRP A 419 14.58 -17.59 -23.52
N LYS A 420 13.62 -17.80 -24.44
CA LYS A 420 12.35 -18.50 -24.17
C LYS A 420 12.54 -19.97 -23.78
N LYS A 421 13.72 -20.57 -24.09
CA LYS A 421 14.13 -21.91 -23.62
C LYS A 421 14.07 -21.99 -22.10
N GLU A 422 14.63 -20.98 -21.45
CA GLU A 422 14.93 -20.97 -20.00
C GLU A 422 13.96 -20.10 -19.20
N TYR A 423 13.35 -19.08 -19.82
CA TYR A 423 12.50 -18.12 -19.12
C TYR A 423 11.12 -17.97 -19.75
N GLU A 424 10.20 -17.44 -18.95
CA GLU A 424 8.83 -17.12 -19.34
C GLU A 424 8.42 -15.76 -18.76
N SER A 425 7.58 -15.03 -19.51
CA SER A 425 6.97 -13.78 -19.05
C SER A 425 5.60 -14.07 -18.44
N ILE A 426 5.40 -13.62 -17.20
CA ILE A 426 4.12 -13.69 -16.51
C ILE A 426 3.51 -12.28 -16.49
N GLY A 427 2.36 -12.13 -17.16
CA GLY A 427 1.64 -10.85 -17.26
C GLY A 427 0.65 -10.59 -16.12
N PHE A 428 -0.07 -9.48 -16.26
CA PHE A 428 -1.21 -9.12 -15.43
C PHE A 428 -2.33 -10.18 -15.60
N PRO A 429 -3.12 -10.53 -14.57
CA PRO A 429 -3.22 -9.90 -13.24
C PRO A 429 -2.37 -10.56 -12.14
N TYR A 430 -1.31 -11.30 -12.46
CA TYR A 430 -0.57 -12.05 -11.43
C TYR A 430 -0.03 -11.17 -10.28
N GLY A 431 0.44 -9.96 -10.62
CA GLY A 431 0.89 -8.97 -9.64
C GLY A 431 -0.19 -8.55 -8.65
N MET A 432 -1.46 -8.52 -9.05
CA MET A 432 -2.58 -8.20 -8.15
C MET A 432 -2.77 -9.28 -7.09
N TYR A 433 -2.73 -10.56 -7.46
CA TYR A 433 -2.83 -11.65 -6.48
C TYR A 433 -1.70 -11.56 -5.44
N ARG A 434 -0.45 -11.38 -5.90
CA ARG A 434 0.70 -11.18 -5.01
C ARG A 434 0.53 -9.97 -4.08
N ALA A 435 0.07 -8.84 -4.61
CA ALA A 435 -0.11 -7.62 -3.85
C ALA A 435 -1.16 -7.75 -2.74
N PHE A 436 -2.34 -8.32 -3.05
CA PHE A 436 -3.39 -8.51 -2.05
C PHE A 436 -3.00 -9.54 -0.97
N CYS A 437 -2.31 -10.62 -1.36
CA CYS A 437 -1.72 -11.55 -0.38
C CYS A 437 -0.67 -10.86 0.51
N THR A 438 0.19 -10.02 -0.06
CA THR A 438 1.21 -9.26 0.67
C THR A 438 0.58 -8.24 1.63
N LEU A 439 -0.45 -7.51 1.18
CA LEU A 439 -1.22 -6.62 2.03
C LEU A 439 -1.86 -7.38 3.19
N CYS A 440 -2.55 -8.49 2.90
CA CYS A 440 -3.16 -9.34 3.93
C CYS A 440 -2.13 -9.81 4.96
N GLN A 441 -1.00 -10.36 4.51
CA GLN A 441 0.09 -10.81 5.38
C GLN A 441 0.65 -9.66 6.24
N SER A 442 0.86 -8.47 5.64
CA SER A 442 1.30 -7.28 6.37
C SER A 442 0.33 -6.91 7.49
N LEU A 443 -0.97 -6.95 7.24
CA LEU A 443 -1.99 -6.59 8.23
C LEU A 443 -2.11 -7.63 9.35
N LEU A 444 -1.97 -8.92 9.03
CA LEU A 444 -1.97 -10.02 9.99
C LEU A 444 -0.76 -9.96 10.94
N ASN A 445 0.39 -9.48 10.45
CA ASN A 445 1.61 -9.35 11.23
C ASN A 445 1.61 -8.14 12.19
N GLU A 446 0.72 -7.19 11.98
CA GLU A 446 0.63 -5.98 12.80
C GLU A 446 -0.21 -6.18 14.07
N ASN A 447 0.22 -5.63 15.19
CA ASN A 447 -0.57 -5.65 16.42
C ASN A 447 -1.79 -4.70 16.30
N PRO A 448 -3.03 -5.21 16.47
CA PRO A 448 -4.25 -4.40 16.32
C PRO A 448 -4.45 -3.34 17.40
N ARG A 449 -3.64 -3.35 18.46
CA ARG A 449 -3.70 -2.36 19.53
C ARG A 449 -2.80 -1.14 19.30
N TYR A 450 -1.95 -1.17 18.28
CA TYR A 450 -1.03 -0.06 18.01
C TYR A 450 -1.62 0.95 17.03
N LEU A 451 -1.30 2.21 17.29
CA LEU A 451 -1.56 3.32 16.38
C LEU A 451 -0.75 3.10 15.10
N VAL A 452 -1.45 3.07 13.96
CA VAL A 452 -0.82 2.92 12.66
C VAL A 452 -0.26 4.25 12.18
N GLN A 453 1.05 4.26 11.93
CA GLN A 453 1.77 5.41 11.42
C GLN A 453 1.96 5.31 9.91
N PRO A 454 2.06 6.44 9.19
CA PRO A 454 2.49 6.42 7.80
C PRO A 454 3.89 5.84 7.65
N THR A 455 4.04 4.96 6.68
CA THR A 455 5.33 4.50 6.18
C THR A 455 6.04 5.64 5.43
N PRO A 456 7.37 5.54 5.18
CA PRO A 456 8.10 6.59 4.46
C PRO A 456 7.50 6.97 3.10
N SER A 457 7.03 5.98 2.32
CA SER A 457 6.37 6.19 1.03
C SER A 457 4.96 6.80 1.15
N ALA A 458 4.27 6.55 2.27
CA ALA A 458 2.90 7.03 2.51
C ALA A 458 2.83 8.39 3.22
N ALA A 459 3.89 8.81 3.92
CA ALA A 459 3.90 10.07 4.68
C ALA A 459 3.67 11.29 3.79
N ASN A 460 4.32 11.30 2.62
CA ASN A 460 4.08 12.27 1.55
C ASN A 460 4.15 11.57 0.20
N VAL A 461 3.00 11.04 -0.23
CA VAL A 461 2.85 10.33 -1.50
C VAL A 461 3.19 11.24 -2.67
N SER A 462 2.90 12.55 -2.60
CA SER A 462 3.22 13.48 -3.68
C SER A 462 4.72 13.59 -3.89
N ALA A 463 5.48 13.83 -2.83
CA ALA A 463 6.93 13.93 -2.90
C ALA A 463 7.57 12.59 -3.31
N TRP A 464 7.07 11.48 -2.77
CA TRP A 464 7.58 10.15 -3.08
C TRP A 464 7.26 9.72 -4.52
N TYR A 465 5.98 9.73 -4.92
CA TYR A 465 5.52 9.14 -6.18
C TYR A 465 5.93 9.96 -7.40
N ASN A 466 6.05 11.28 -7.26
CA ASN A 466 6.55 12.17 -8.31
C ASN A 466 8.09 12.27 -8.35
N ALA A 467 8.81 11.68 -7.40
CA ALA A 467 10.25 11.61 -7.47
C ALA A 467 10.66 10.74 -8.69
N GLU A 468 11.63 11.22 -9.47
CA GLU A 468 12.21 10.51 -10.62
C GLU A 468 11.28 10.30 -11.83
N LEU A 469 10.68 11.40 -12.29
CA LEU A 469 10.14 11.48 -13.64
C LEU A 469 11.28 11.66 -14.65
N TYR A 470 11.45 10.71 -15.56
CA TYR A 470 12.40 10.81 -16.66
C TYR A 470 11.83 11.71 -17.77
N LYS A 471 12.72 12.38 -18.51
CA LYS A 471 12.32 13.21 -19.66
C LYS A 471 11.99 12.34 -20.89
N LYS A 472 11.42 13.00 -21.90
CA LYS A 472 10.91 12.46 -23.18
C LYS A 472 11.83 11.43 -23.85
N ILE A 473 11.23 10.55 -24.67
CA ILE A 473 11.91 9.51 -25.47
C ILE A 473 12.81 10.15 -26.52
#